data_AF-A0A496RXG9-F1
#
_entry.id   AF-A0A496RXG9-F1
#
_cell.length_a   1.000
_cell.length_b   1.000
_cell.length_c   1.000
_cell.angle_alpha   90.00
_cell.angle_beta   90.00
_cell.angle_gamma   90.00
#
_symmetry.space_group_name_H-M   'P 1'
#
loop_
_entity.id
_entity.type
_entity.pdbx_description
1 polymer ?
#
loop_
_entity_poly.entity_id
_entity_poly.type
_entity_poly.pdbx_seq_one_letter_code
_entity_poly.pdbx_strand_id
1 'polypeptide(L)'
;LEMSYFGQKKTVLSLADKILKKPSYTTFPTYFVKNECGVSVLVEDIEATVAETGCVFSRCNYTVLMGCNRMPTCVRVEDKVILLGDTTPFCNHVGTSSACNVPKPTIDFAAKVANYFKSPLGLNNKLLIIWEDKKMNPNLANFDALIDNITATGITQVDNLRHDAEITPATLSSYGQVWIFRPGWCSGEDIYGVARSGDLICEDVRTWSGAEVNVVRKYVKSGGKLFLTTDYSSMPDAEFKSAQGIKQDVNVPQHVAANKILSAIRQDLHFDETGCYCGCGVMSSTNYAKVPLVNGIEGFEFRAAARIIC
;
A
#
# COMPACT_ATOMS: atom_id res chain seq x y z
N LEU A 1 23.99 0.62 -27.22
CA LEU A 1 23.97 1.92 -26.52
C LEU A 1 25.22 2.01 -25.65
N GLU A 2 26.27 2.67 -26.14
CA GLU A 2 27.49 2.92 -25.38
C GLU A 2 27.19 3.93 -24.26
N MET A 3 27.36 3.52 -23.00
CA MET A 3 27.31 4.43 -21.85
C MET A 3 28.70 4.99 -21.61
N SER A 4 28.87 6.30 -21.75
CA SER A 4 30.12 6.98 -21.43
C SER A 4 30.06 7.54 -20.01
N TYR A 5 30.90 7.01 -19.12
CA TYR A 5 31.05 7.50 -17.74
C TYR A 5 32.06 8.65 -17.69
N PHE A 6 31.64 9.80 -17.17
CA PHE A 6 32.54 10.92 -16.91
C PHE A 6 32.43 11.32 -15.43
N GLY A 7 33.41 10.90 -14.63
CA GLY A 7 33.54 11.35 -13.24
C GLY A 7 34.40 12.61 -13.17
N GLN A 8 33.89 13.67 -12.55
CA GLN A 8 34.70 14.83 -12.20
C GLN A 8 34.49 15.19 -10.74
N LYS A 9 35.57 15.17 -9.94
CA LYS A 9 35.52 15.65 -8.55
C LYS A 9 35.30 17.16 -8.56
N LYS A 10 34.20 17.64 -7.99
CA LYS A 10 33.96 19.07 -7.75
C LYS A 10 33.82 19.34 -6.27
N THR A 11 34.53 20.36 -5.81
CA THR A 11 34.42 20.91 -4.47
C THR A 11 33.33 21.97 -4.48
N VAL A 12 32.29 21.82 -3.65
CA VAL A 12 31.18 22.79 -3.54
C VAL A 12 30.98 23.20 -2.08
N LEU A 13 30.66 24.48 -1.85
CA LEU A 13 30.31 25.00 -0.54
C LEU A 13 28.99 24.38 -0.07
N SER A 14 28.97 23.75 1.11
CA SER A 14 27.72 23.20 1.63
C SER A 14 26.76 24.33 2.04
N LEU A 15 25.46 24.00 2.11
CA LEU A 15 24.45 24.95 2.57
C LEU A 15 24.72 25.40 4.02
N ALA A 16 25.25 24.50 4.86
CA ALA A 16 25.65 24.82 6.22
C ALA A 16 26.80 25.83 6.27
N ASP A 17 27.78 25.74 5.35
CA ASP A 17 28.91 26.69 5.29
C ASP A 17 28.46 28.09 4.86
N LYS A 18 27.49 28.17 3.93
CA LYS A 18 26.87 29.44 3.52
C LYS A 18 26.15 30.11 4.68
N ILE A 19 25.48 29.33 5.53
CA ILE A 19 24.76 29.82 6.71
C ILE A 19 25.74 30.24 7.81
N LEU A 20 26.82 29.49 8.01
CA LEU A 20 27.76 29.68 9.12
C LEU A 20 28.94 30.62 8.79
N LYS A 21 29.06 31.11 7.54
CA LYS A 21 30.16 31.96 7.04
C LYS A 21 31.56 31.42 7.36
N LYS A 22 31.70 30.10 7.50
CA LYS A 22 32.99 29.42 7.70
C LYS A 22 33.22 28.52 6.49
N PRO A 23 34.27 28.72 5.68
CA PRO A 23 34.52 27.87 4.52
C PRO A 23 35.12 26.55 5.01
N SER A 24 34.26 25.56 5.24
CA SER A 24 34.67 24.16 5.16
C SER A 24 34.29 23.65 3.77
N TYR A 25 35.21 22.96 3.09
CA TYR A 25 34.98 22.46 1.74
C TYR A 25 34.70 20.97 1.82
N THR A 26 33.46 20.56 1.58
CA THR A 26 33.12 19.14 1.49
C THR A 26 33.28 18.68 0.05
N THR A 27 34.05 17.62 -0.16
CA THR A 27 34.21 17.01 -1.48
C THR A 27 33.11 15.99 -1.68
N PHE A 28 32.27 16.18 -2.69
CA PHE A 28 31.24 15.20 -3.07
C PHE A 28 31.65 14.50 -4.36
N PRO A 29 31.74 13.17 -4.39
CA PRO A 29 31.79 12.44 -5.65
C PRO A 29 30.45 12.67 -6.38
N THR A 30 30.53 13.33 -7.53
CA THR A 30 29.38 13.54 -8.42
C THR A 30 29.66 12.85 -9.74
N TYR A 31 28.79 11.93 -10.13
CA TYR A 31 28.90 11.21 -11.39
C TYR A 31 27.87 11.75 -12.36
N PHE A 32 28.29 11.98 -13.60
CA PHE A 32 27.41 12.40 -14.67
C PHE A 32 27.23 11.25 -15.64
N VAL A 33 25.99 10.86 -15.87
CA VAL A 33 25.63 9.87 -16.89
C VAL A 33 24.93 10.60 -18.01
N LYS A 34 25.53 10.57 -19.21
CA LYS A 34 24.91 11.09 -20.42
C LYS A 34 24.27 9.94 -21.19
N ASN A 35 22.98 10.05 -21.49
CA ASN A 35 22.25 9.12 -22.34
C ASN A 35 21.52 9.89 -23.47
N GLU A 36 20.79 9.17 -24.33
CA GLU A 36 20.07 9.76 -25.46
C GLU A 36 19.00 10.80 -25.03
N CYS A 37 18.55 10.74 -23.79
CA CYS A 37 17.50 11.60 -23.24
C CYS A 37 18.04 12.80 -22.43
N GLY A 38 19.36 12.89 -22.16
CA GLY A 38 19.96 14.00 -21.41
C GLY A 38 21.14 13.62 -20.51
N VAL A 39 21.43 14.47 -19.52
CA VAL A 39 22.50 14.28 -18.53
C VAL A 39 21.90 14.15 -17.12
N SER A 40 22.20 13.05 -16.43
CA SER A 40 21.81 12.80 -15.04
C SER A 40 22.99 13.01 -14.10
N VAL A 41 22.73 13.58 -12.90
CA VAL A 41 23.73 13.78 -11.84
C VAL A 41 23.45 12.81 -10.70
N LEU A 42 24.42 11.95 -10.38
CA LEU A 42 24.39 11.06 -9.23
C LEU A 42 25.23 11.67 -8.10
N VAL A 43 24.64 11.83 -6.93
CA VAL A 43 25.32 12.22 -5.70
C VAL A 43 25.47 10.95 -4.87
N GLU A 44 26.70 10.49 -4.67
CA GLU A 44 26.99 9.37 -3.78
C GLU A 44 26.90 9.87 -2.33
N ASP A 45 25.70 9.75 -1.74
CA ASP A 45 25.54 9.45 -0.30
C ASP A 45 24.09 9.11 0.04
N ILE A 46 23.66 7.91 -0.35
CA ILE A 46 22.70 7.13 0.43
C ILE A 46 23.11 5.67 0.24
N GLU A 47 23.51 4.99 1.31
CA GLU A 47 23.50 3.52 1.39
C GLU A 47 22.05 3.00 1.26
N ALA A 48 21.45 3.19 0.09
CA ALA A 48 20.17 2.63 -0.31
C ALA A 48 20.39 1.98 -1.67
N THR A 49 20.75 0.69 -1.62
CA THR A 49 20.12 -0.39 -2.38
C THR A 49 19.11 0.04 -3.47
N VAL A 50 19.59 0.61 -4.58
CA VAL A 50 18.87 0.60 -5.86
C VAL A 50 19.90 0.54 -6.99
N ALA A 51 20.53 -0.61 -7.17
CA ALA A 51 21.30 -0.90 -8.37
C ALA A 51 20.34 -1.16 -9.55
N GLU A 52 20.32 -0.18 -10.46
CA GLU A 52 20.25 -0.31 -11.92
C GLU A 52 19.19 -1.25 -12.55
N THR A 53 18.19 -0.63 -13.18
CA THR A 53 17.86 -0.67 -14.63
C THR A 53 16.36 -0.53 -14.83
N GLY A 54 15.94 0.51 -15.55
CA GLY A 54 14.54 0.82 -15.83
C GLY A 54 14.22 2.25 -15.43
N CYS A 55 14.00 3.09 -16.45
CA CYS A 55 13.65 4.50 -16.41
C CYS A 55 13.07 5.02 -15.08
N VAL A 56 13.79 6.00 -14.50
CA VAL A 56 13.27 7.05 -13.62
C VAL A 56 12.21 6.56 -12.62
N PHE A 57 12.65 6.06 -11.47
CA PHE A 57 11.86 6.23 -10.25
C PHE A 57 11.73 7.74 -10.03
N SER A 58 10.66 8.29 -10.58
CA SER A 58 10.05 9.56 -10.20
C SER A 58 10.14 9.69 -8.68
N ARG A 59 10.66 10.84 -8.22
CA ARG A 59 11.05 11.09 -6.82
C ARG A 59 9.82 11.26 -5.93
N CYS A 60 9.04 10.21 -5.74
CA CYS A 60 8.00 10.25 -4.74
C CYS A 60 8.59 10.28 -3.35
N ASN A 61 8.09 11.20 -2.53
CA ASN A 61 8.42 11.25 -1.12
C ASN A 61 7.59 10.20 -0.35
N TYR A 62 7.98 8.92 -0.48
CA TYR A 62 7.51 7.81 0.35
C TYR A 62 8.68 6.99 0.89
N THR A 63 8.44 6.22 1.95
CA THR A 63 9.39 5.24 2.49
C THR A 63 8.90 3.85 2.13
N VAL A 64 9.72 3.07 1.42
CA VAL A 64 9.43 1.63 1.22
C VAL A 64 9.54 0.93 2.56
N LEU A 65 8.49 0.21 2.95
CA LEU A 65 8.44 -0.58 4.18
C LEU A 65 8.74 -2.04 3.88
N MET A 66 8.05 -2.59 2.89
CA MET A 66 8.24 -3.94 2.40
C MET A 66 8.22 -3.93 0.86
N GLY A 67 9.00 -4.83 0.27
CA GLY A 67 8.99 -5.03 -1.17
C GLY A 67 9.01 -6.51 -1.54
N CYS A 68 8.52 -6.77 -2.75
CA CYS A 68 8.57 -8.06 -3.40
C CYS A 68 9.31 -7.91 -4.73
N ASN A 69 10.32 -8.73 -5.01
CA ASN A 69 11.15 -8.64 -6.22
C ASN A 69 11.62 -7.22 -6.56
N ARG A 70 12.10 -6.48 -5.54
CA ARG A 70 12.55 -5.08 -5.64
C ARG A 70 11.45 -4.05 -5.96
N MET A 71 10.19 -4.47 -6.01
CA MET A 71 9.06 -3.58 -6.18
C MET A 71 8.51 -3.14 -4.82
N PRO A 72 8.18 -1.84 -4.63
CA PRO A 72 7.53 -1.37 -3.42
C PRO A 72 6.09 -1.89 -3.38
N THR A 73 5.82 -2.80 -2.44
CA THR A 73 4.49 -3.40 -2.23
C THR A 73 3.84 -2.90 -0.96
N CYS A 74 4.63 -2.42 -0.01
CA CYS A 74 4.15 -1.65 1.13
C CYS A 74 4.99 -0.38 1.29
N VAL A 75 4.33 0.77 1.30
CA VAL A 75 5.00 2.05 1.51
C VAL A 75 4.30 2.88 2.57
N ARG A 76 5.08 3.73 3.21
CA ARG A 76 4.59 4.81 4.07
C ARG A 76 4.68 6.12 3.29
N VAL A 77 3.56 6.82 3.19
CA VAL A 77 3.48 8.16 2.63
C VAL A 77 3.27 9.12 3.80
N GLU A 78 4.26 9.99 4.00
CA GLU A 78 4.31 10.91 5.15
C GLU A 78 4.23 10.14 6.48
N ASP A 79 3.65 10.71 7.52
CA ASP A 79 3.38 10.05 8.81
C ASP A 79 1.90 9.64 8.95
N LYS A 80 1.12 9.70 7.86
CA LYS A 80 -0.34 9.58 7.89
C LYS A 80 -0.91 8.43 7.09
N VAL A 81 -0.21 7.97 6.05
CA VAL A 81 -0.76 6.99 5.14
C VAL A 81 0.20 5.81 4.99
N ILE A 82 -0.34 4.60 5.15
CA ILE A 82 0.36 3.37 4.80
C ILE A 82 -0.43 2.73 3.68
N LEU A 83 0.29 2.35 2.63
CA LEU A 83 -0.25 1.69 1.45
C LEU A 83 0.26 0.25 1.44
N LEU A 84 -0.63 -0.70 1.18
CA LEU A 84 -0.27 -2.10 0.96
C LEU A 84 -0.95 -2.59 -0.31
N GLY A 85 -0.14 -2.94 -1.31
CA GLY A 85 -0.63 -3.40 -2.61
C GLY A 85 -1.18 -4.82 -2.62
N ASP A 86 -1.25 -5.52 -1.49
CA ASP A 86 -1.69 -6.91 -1.43
C ASP A 86 -2.60 -7.17 -0.24
N THR A 87 -3.75 -7.81 -0.48
CA THR A 87 -4.68 -8.21 0.58
C THR A 87 -4.64 -9.69 0.91
N THR A 88 -3.93 -10.48 0.11
CA THR A 88 -3.71 -11.91 0.36
C THR A 88 -3.13 -12.23 1.75
N PRO A 89 -2.24 -11.39 2.34
CA PRO A 89 -1.80 -11.61 3.71
C PRO A 89 -2.94 -11.64 4.75
N PHE A 90 -4.12 -11.08 4.45
CA PHE A 90 -5.27 -11.06 5.35
C PHE A 90 -6.27 -12.20 5.06
N CYS A 91 -6.25 -12.76 3.86
CA CYS A 91 -7.10 -13.88 3.50
C CYS A 91 -6.37 -14.74 2.46
N ASN A 92 -5.65 -15.75 2.96
CA ASN A 92 -4.90 -16.67 2.13
C ASN A 92 -5.86 -17.65 1.42
N HIS A 93 -5.90 -17.61 0.08
CA HIS A 93 -6.59 -18.61 -0.73
C HIS A 93 -5.57 -19.55 -1.39
N VAL A 94 -5.33 -20.72 -0.80
CA VAL A 94 -5.07 -21.94 -1.58
C VAL A 94 -5.82 -23.10 -0.94
N GLY A 95 -6.72 -23.71 -1.70
CA GLY A 95 -6.85 -25.17 -1.74
C GLY A 95 -7.45 -25.91 -0.54
N THR A 96 -7.85 -25.25 0.55
CA THR A 96 -8.62 -25.91 1.61
C THR A 96 -9.82 -25.06 2.02
N SER A 97 -11.00 -25.59 1.72
CA SER A 97 -12.30 -25.12 2.19
C SER A 97 -12.26 -24.76 3.67
N SER A 98 -12.74 -23.54 4.00
CA SER A 98 -13.39 -23.13 5.26
C SER A 98 -12.72 -22.18 6.26
N ALA A 99 -11.45 -21.75 6.16
CA ALA A 99 -10.96 -20.68 7.06
C ALA A 99 -9.82 -19.80 6.48
N CYS A 100 -10.09 -18.51 6.30
CA CYS A 100 -9.07 -17.51 5.94
C CYS A 100 -8.24 -17.10 7.16
N ASN A 101 -7.46 -18.00 7.77
CA ASN A 101 -6.67 -17.62 8.95
C ASN A 101 -5.65 -16.52 8.61
N VAL A 102 -5.71 -15.39 9.34
CA VAL A 102 -4.72 -14.32 9.22
C VAL A 102 -3.40 -14.84 9.83
N PRO A 103 -2.31 -14.95 9.05
CA PRO A 103 -1.06 -15.50 9.53
C PRO A 103 -0.39 -14.52 10.51
N LYS A 104 0.41 -15.07 11.42
CA LYS A 104 1.08 -14.29 12.48
C LYS A 104 1.86 -13.07 11.97
N PRO A 105 2.64 -13.12 10.87
CA PRO A 105 3.33 -11.94 10.35
C PRO A 105 2.36 -10.80 9.97
N THR A 106 1.17 -11.12 9.45
CA THR A 106 0.13 -10.11 9.16
C THR A 106 -0.45 -9.52 10.43
N ILE A 107 -0.71 -10.36 11.44
CA ILE A 107 -1.19 -9.90 12.75
C ILE A 107 -0.18 -8.93 13.39
N ASP A 108 1.09 -9.31 13.41
CA ASP A 108 2.16 -8.49 13.98
C ASP A 108 2.35 -7.18 13.21
N PHE A 109 2.22 -7.22 11.87
CA PHE A 109 2.24 -6.03 11.02
C PHE A 109 1.08 -5.09 11.36
N ALA A 110 -0.15 -5.60 11.39
CA ALA A 110 -1.35 -4.83 11.67
C ALA A 110 -1.27 -4.15 13.05
N ALA A 111 -0.81 -4.87 14.08
CA ALA A 111 -0.58 -4.30 15.40
C ALA A 111 0.45 -3.15 15.37
N LYS A 112 1.55 -3.31 14.63
CA LYS A 112 2.56 -2.24 14.49
C LYS A 112 2.00 -1.02 13.75
N VAL A 113 1.18 -1.22 12.72
CA VAL A 113 0.46 -0.13 12.02
C VAL A 113 -0.46 0.62 13.00
N ALA A 114 -1.28 -0.11 13.75
CA ALA A 114 -2.19 0.47 14.73
C ALA A 114 -1.44 1.27 15.81
N ASN A 115 -0.35 0.71 16.34
CA ASN A 115 0.49 1.39 17.33
C ASN A 115 1.23 2.61 16.75
N TYR A 116 1.69 2.53 15.49
CA TYR A 116 2.36 3.64 14.81
C TYR A 116 1.45 4.85 14.62
N PHE A 117 0.18 4.61 14.30
CA PHE A 117 -0.82 5.66 14.11
C PHE A 117 -1.50 6.11 15.40
N LYS A 118 -1.26 5.42 16.52
CA LYS A 118 -1.84 5.75 17.82
C LYS A 118 -1.43 7.15 18.26
N SER A 119 -2.38 7.91 18.80
CA SER A 119 -2.07 9.23 19.37
C SER A 119 -1.24 9.06 20.65
N PRO A 120 -0.08 9.72 20.78
CA PRO A 120 0.72 9.68 22.00
C PRO A 120 -0.01 10.32 23.19
N LEU A 121 -1.02 11.16 22.92
CA LEU A 121 -1.86 11.81 23.92
C LEU A 121 -3.12 11.01 24.25
N GLY A 122 -3.29 9.81 23.67
CA GLY A 122 -4.48 8.97 23.88
C GLY A 122 -5.76 9.49 23.21
N LEU A 123 -5.69 10.60 22.47
CA LEU A 123 -6.84 11.21 21.81
C LEU A 123 -7.26 10.40 20.58
N ASN A 124 -8.54 10.04 20.51
CA ASN A 124 -9.18 9.36 19.38
C ASN A 124 -8.50 8.05 18.95
N ASN A 125 -8.09 7.21 19.90
CA ASN A 125 -7.56 5.86 19.62
C ASN A 125 -8.65 4.85 19.22
N LYS A 126 -9.54 5.26 18.32
CA LYS A 126 -10.55 4.40 17.68
C LYS A 126 -10.13 4.10 16.25
N LEU A 127 -10.35 2.88 15.83
CA LEU A 127 -10.11 2.38 14.48
C LEU A 127 -11.44 2.06 13.81
N LEU A 128 -11.64 2.52 12.58
CA LEU A 128 -12.69 2.05 11.69
C LEU A 128 -12.09 1.23 10.55
N ILE A 129 -12.57 0.01 10.35
CA ILE A 129 -12.23 -0.83 9.20
C ILE A 129 -13.38 -0.81 8.20
N ILE A 130 -13.13 -0.28 7.01
CA ILE A 130 -14.06 -0.24 5.88
C ILE A 130 -13.70 -1.34 4.90
N TRP A 131 -14.68 -2.15 4.50
CA TRP A 131 -14.45 -3.31 3.64
C TRP A 131 -15.58 -3.50 2.62
N GLU A 132 -15.24 -4.08 1.46
CA GLU A 132 -16.20 -4.47 0.42
C GLU A 132 -16.32 -5.99 0.30
N ASP A 133 -15.19 -6.69 0.37
CA ASP A 133 -15.11 -8.14 0.29
C ASP A 133 -15.52 -8.78 1.61
N LYS A 134 -16.56 -9.64 1.60
CA LYS A 134 -17.01 -10.39 2.80
C LYS A 134 -15.88 -11.15 3.48
N LYS A 135 -14.85 -11.56 2.73
CA LYS A 135 -13.66 -12.25 3.27
C LYS A 135 -12.75 -11.33 4.12
N MET A 136 -12.92 -10.01 3.98
CA MET A 136 -12.23 -8.97 4.75
C MET A 136 -13.07 -8.44 5.91
N ASN A 137 -14.23 -9.05 6.18
CA ASN A 137 -15.10 -8.67 7.28
C ASN A 137 -14.41 -8.95 8.64
N PRO A 138 -14.13 -7.93 9.46
CA PRO A 138 -13.46 -8.10 10.75
C PRO A 138 -14.24 -8.90 11.80
N ASN A 139 -15.54 -9.13 11.58
CA ASN A 139 -16.37 -9.94 12.49
C ASN A 139 -16.23 -11.46 12.24
N LEU A 140 -15.48 -11.88 11.22
CA LEU A 140 -15.21 -13.29 11.00
C LEU A 140 -14.15 -13.78 12.01
N ALA A 141 -14.34 -14.98 12.55
CA ALA A 141 -13.49 -15.54 13.61
C ALA A 141 -11.99 -15.60 13.26
N ASN A 142 -11.64 -15.65 11.97
CA ASN A 142 -10.25 -15.61 11.51
C ASN A 142 -9.56 -14.24 11.73
N PHE A 143 -10.32 -13.18 12.00
CA PHE A 143 -9.81 -11.85 12.35
C PHE A 143 -9.67 -11.65 13.86
N ASP A 144 -10.22 -12.50 14.73
CA ASP A 144 -10.22 -12.32 16.19
C ASP A 144 -8.80 -12.04 16.72
N ALA A 145 -7.83 -12.88 16.35
CA ALA A 145 -6.44 -12.71 16.76
C ALA A 145 -5.81 -11.40 16.25
N LEU A 146 -6.22 -10.93 15.06
CA LEU A 146 -5.77 -9.64 14.54
C LEU A 146 -6.36 -8.48 15.35
N ILE A 147 -7.66 -8.53 15.65
CA ILE A 147 -8.38 -7.50 16.41
C ILE A 147 -7.90 -7.44 17.86
N ASP A 148 -7.66 -8.58 18.48
CA ASP A 148 -7.09 -8.67 19.83
C ASP A 148 -5.70 -8.03 19.90
N ASN A 149 -4.84 -8.32 18.91
CA ASN A 149 -3.49 -7.75 18.86
C ASN A 149 -3.52 -6.23 18.60
N ILE A 150 -4.43 -5.75 17.73
CA ILE A 150 -4.65 -4.31 17.54
C ILE A 150 -5.10 -3.65 18.84
N THR A 151 -6.08 -4.23 19.53
CA THR A 151 -6.63 -3.69 20.78
C THR A 151 -5.57 -3.67 21.89
N ALA A 152 -4.72 -4.70 21.96
CA ALA A 152 -3.59 -4.77 22.89
C ALA A 152 -2.58 -3.62 22.71
N THR A 153 -2.57 -2.93 21.56
CA THR A 153 -1.75 -1.73 21.37
C THR A 153 -2.31 -0.47 22.03
N GLY A 154 -3.49 -0.53 22.63
CA GLY A 154 -4.19 0.62 23.25
C GLY A 154 -5.18 1.31 22.32
N ILE A 155 -5.60 0.64 21.24
CA ILE A 155 -6.80 1.02 20.48
C ILE A 155 -8.00 0.67 21.32
N THR A 156 -8.84 1.65 21.64
CA THR A 156 -9.95 1.50 22.59
C THR A 156 -11.21 0.91 21.97
N GLN A 157 -11.31 0.99 20.64
CA GLN A 157 -12.47 0.52 19.89
C GLN A 157 -12.05 0.23 18.45
N VAL A 158 -12.43 -0.94 17.94
CA VAL A 158 -12.31 -1.31 16.53
C VAL A 158 -13.72 -1.53 15.99
N ASP A 159 -14.21 -0.57 15.22
CA ASP A 159 -15.47 -0.69 14.51
C ASP A 159 -15.23 -1.17 13.08
N ASN A 160 -16.24 -1.76 12.48
CA ASN A 160 -16.21 -2.11 11.08
C ASN A 160 -17.46 -1.61 10.35
N LEU A 161 -17.28 -1.29 9.07
CA LEU A 161 -18.32 -0.80 8.18
C LEU A 161 -18.17 -1.51 6.84
N ARG A 162 -19.19 -2.26 6.44
CA ARG A 162 -19.32 -2.69 5.05
C ARG A 162 -19.61 -1.45 4.21
N HIS A 163 -18.98 -1.30 3.05
CA HIS A 163 -19.22 -0.17 2.14
C HIS A 163 -20.52 -0.36 1.33
N ASP A 164 -21.64 -0.52 2.02
CA ASP A 164 -23.00 -0.58 1.45
C ASP A 164 -23.73 0.78 1.53
N ALA A 165 -23.19 1.72 2.30
CA ALA A 165 -23.69 3.08 2.46
C ALA A 165 -22.61 4.14 2.20
N GLU A 166 -23.06 5.36 1.93
CA GLU A 166 -22.17 6.49 1.64
C GLU A 166 -21.29 6.85 2.83
N ILE A 167 -19.98 7.00 2.59
CA ILE A 167 -19.05 7.47 3.61
C ILE A 167 -19.15 9.00 3.75
N THR A 168 -19.62 9.45 4.92
CA THR A 168 -19.81 10.87 5.23
C THR A 168 -18.73 11.39 6.18
N PRO A 169 -18.57 12.72 6.36
CA PRO A 169 -17.69 13.26 7.38
C PRO A 169 -18.01 12.75 8.79
N ALA A 170 -19.30 12.55 9.10
CA ALA A 170 -19.73 12.00 10.39
C ALA A 170 -19.20 10.57 10.58
N THR A 171 -19.20 9.76 9.52
CA THR A 171 -18.68 8.39 9.51
C THR A 171 -17.23 8.31 9.99
N LEU A 172 -16.38 9.26 9.62
CA LEU A 172 -14.93 9.20 9.92
C LEU A 172 -14.51 10.07 11.12
N SER A 173 -15.32 11.06 11.51
CA SER A 173 -14.92 12.13 12.44
C SER A 173 -14.52 11.68 13.86
N SER A 174 -15.03 10.53 14.32
CA SER A 174 -14.75 9.97 15.65
C SER A 174 -13.53 9.03 15.69
N TYR A 175 -12.91 8.73 14.54
CA TYR A 175 -11.84 7.74 14.41
C TYR A 175 -10.48 8.40 14.19
N GLY A 176 -9.49 8.06 15.01
CA GLY A 176 -8.10 8.50 14.78
C GLY A 176 -7.42 7.76 13.64
N GLN A 177 -7.94 6.57 13.30
CA GLN A 177 -7.45 5.75 12.20
C GLN A 177 -8.61 5.16 11.40
N VAL A 178 -8.46 5.13 10.08
CA VAL A 178 -9.38 4.47 9.15
C VAL A 178 -8.58 3.52 8.28
N TRP A 179 -9.00 2.27 8.21
CA TRP A 179 -8.40 1.26 7.36
C TRP A 179 -9.40 0.91 6.27
N ILE A 180 -8.99 0.95 5.00
CA ILE A 180 -9.85 0.70 3.86
C ILE A 180 -9.29 -0.51 3.11
N PHE A 181 -10.05 -1.60 3.12
CA PHE A 181 -9.68 -2.86 2.48
C PHE A 181 -10.36 -3.01 1.13
N ARG A 182 -9.55 -3.08 0.07
CA ARG A 182 -9.96 -3.33 -1.33
C ARG A 182 -11.08 -2.40 -1.82
N PRO A 183 -10.93 -1.07 -1.73
CA PRO A 183 -11.96 -0.18 -2.27
C PRO A 183 -12.08 -0.39 -3.77
N GLY A 184 -13.30 -0.54 -4.28
CA GLY A 184 -13.58 -0.78 -5.68
C GLY A 184 -13.65 -2.26 -6.09
N TRP A 185 -13.44 -3.20 -5.17
CA TRP A 185 -13.54 -4.65 -5.43
C TRP A 185 -14.88 -5.04 -6.05
N CYS A 186 -15.97 -4.47 -5.55
CA CYS A 186 -17.33 -4.75 -6.02
C CYS A 186 -17.85 -3.73 -7.05
N SER A 187 -17.08 -2.68 -7.35
CA SER A 187 -17.47 -1.62 -8.30
C SER A 187 -17.15 -1.98 -9.76
N GLY A 188 -16.53 -3.13 -10.01
CA GLY A 188 -16.10 -3.56 -11.34
C GLY A 188 -17.04 -4.58 -11.97
N GLU A 189 -17.16 -4.50 -13.29
CA GLU A 189 -17.44 -5.70 -14.08
C GLU A 189 -16.25 -6.65 -13.93
N ASP A 190 -16.51 -7.94 -13.86
CA ASP A 190 -15.45 -8.91 -14.07
C ASP A 190 -14.97 -8.84 -15.53
N ILE A 191 -13.89 -9.56 -15.81
CA ILE A 191 -13.25 -9.60 -17.13
C ILE A 191 -14.09 -10.25 -18.23
N TYR A 192 -15.30 -10.72 -17.92
CA TYR A 192 -16.26 -11.28 -18.87
C TYR A 192 -17.45 -10.35 -19.10
N GLY A 193 -17.39 -9.11 -18.59
CA GLY A 193 -18.53 -8.19 -18.63
C GLY A 193 -19.68 -8.62 -17.73
N VAL A 194 -19.43 -9.54 -16.78
CA VAL A 194 -20.41 -9.88 -15.75
C VAL A 194 -20.20 -8.91 -14.61
N ALA A 195 -21.22 -8.11 -14.33
CA ALA A 195 -21.21 -7.26 -13.15
C ALA A 195 -20.99 -8.13 -11.91
N ARG A 196 -19.91 -7.86 -11.14
CA ARG A 196 -19.67 -8.54 -9.86
C ARG A 196 -20.80 -8.31 -8.86
N SER A 197 -21.67 -7.35 -9.13
CA SER A 197 -22.92 -7.11 -8.39
C SER A 197 -23.91 -8.27 -8.39
N GLY A 198 -23.67 -9.34 -9.16
CA GLY A 198 -24.42 -10.61 -9.09
C GLY A 198 -23.78 -11.71 -8.25
N ASP A 199 -22.58 -11.48 -7.71
CA ASP A 199 -21.93 -12.37 -6.75
C ASP A 199 -22.50 -12.09 -5.34
N LEU A 200 -22.87 -13.13 -4.58
CA LEU A 200 -23.36 -13.02 -3.19
C LEU A 200 -22.42 -12.18 -2.32
N ILE A 201 -21.14 -12.10 -2.69
CA ILE A 201 -20.11 -11.34 -1.98
C ILE A 201 -20.29 -9.82 -2.15
N CYS A 202 -20.80 -9.36 -3.29
CA CYS A 202 -20.86 -7.96 -3.69
C CYS A 202 -22.29 -7.37 -3.75
N GLU A 203 -23.31 -8.14 -3.35
CA GLU A 203 -24.67 -7.63 -3.15
C GLU A 203 -24.66 -6.40 -2.23
N ASP A 204 -25.40 -5.36 -2.63
CA ASP A 204 -25.58 -4.09 -1.92
C ASP A 204 -24.31 -3.24 -1.71
N VAL A 205 -23.18 -3.56 -2.35
CA VAL A 205 -21.97 -2.74 -2.25
C VAL A 205 -22.07 -1.50 -3.14
N ARG A 206 -21.75 -0.34 -2.57
CA ARG A 206 -21.82 0.95 -3.26
C ARG A 206 -20.56 1.23 -4.06
N THR A 207 -20.71 1.90 -5.20
CA THR A 207 -19.58 2.43 -5.97
C THR A 207 -19.03 3.70 -5.30
N TRP A 208 -17.69 3.79 -5.18
CA TRP A 208 -17.02 4.99 -4.65
C TRP A 208 -17.30 6.23 -5.48
N SER A 209 -18.02 7.18 -4.88
CA SER A 209 -18.27 8.49 -5.48
C SER A 209 -17.11 9.47 -5.27
N GLY A 210 -17.04 10.51 -6.09
CA GLY A 210 -16.08 11.61 -5.88
C GLY A 210 -16.30 12.35 -4.55
N ALA A 211 -17.54 12.35 -4.03
CA ALA A 211 -17.86 12.94 -2.74
C ALA A 211 -17.22 12.16 -1.58
N GLU A 212 -17.31 10.83 -1.60
CA GLU A 212 -16.71 9.95 -0.59
C GLU A 212 -15.18 10.00 -0.62
N VAL A 213 -14.60 9.98 -1.83
CA VAL A 213 -13.16 10.19 -2.02
C VAL A 213 -12.71 11.52 -1.40
N ASN A 214 -13.50 12.58 -1.55
CA ASN A 214 -13.23 13.87 -0.94
C ASN A 214 -13.36 13.85 0.60
N VAL A 215 -14.26 13.04 1.16
CA VAL A 215 -14.38 12.82 2.61
C VAL A 215 -13.09 12.18 3.15
N VAL A 216 -12.61 11.10 2.53
CA VAL A 216 -11.34 10.45 2.91
C VAL A 216 -10.16 11.42 2.79
N ARG A 217 -10.10 12.21 1.72
CA ARG A 217 -9.09 13.27 1.55
C ARG A 217 -9.11 14.27 2.71
N LYS A 218 -10.28 14.80 3.05
CA LYS A 218 -10.44 15.78 4.14
C LYS A 218 -10.02 15.19 5.48
N TYR A 219 -10.39 13.94 5.74
CA TYR A 219 -10.00 13.19 6.94
C TYR A 219 -8.47 13.10 7.10
N VAL A 220 -7.74 12.69 6.06
CA VAL A 220 -6.27 12.64 6.11
C VAL A 220 -5.66 14.04 6.27
N LYS A 221 -6.21 15.05 5.58
CA LYS A 221 -5.75 16.44 5.70
C LYS A 221 -5.94 17.01 7.11
N SER A 222 -7.00 16.64 7.82
CA SER A 222 -7.22 17.03 9.22
C SER A 222 -6.36 16.27 10.23
N GLY A 223 -5.48 15.38 9.78
CA GLY A 223 -4.57 14.62 10.64
C GLY A 223 -5.00 13.18 10.91
N GLY A 224 -6.12 12.74 10.34
CA GLY A 224 -6.53 11.34 10.35
C GLY A 224 -5.49 10.43 9.70
N LYS A 225 -5.44 9.17 10.15
CA LYS A 225 -4.46 8.18 9.70
C LYS A 225 -5.13 7.13 8.84
N LEU A 226 -4.56 6.83 7.68
CA LEU A 226 -5.13 5.94 6.68
C LEU A 226 -4.23 4.73 6.46
N PHE A 227 -4.80 3.53 6.61
CA PHE A 227 -4.20 2.32 6.04
C PHE A 227 -5.05 1.91 4.84
N LEU A 228 -4.47 1.98 3.65
CA LEU A 228 -5.17 1.67 2.40
C LEU A 228 -4.55 0.42 1.80
N THR A 229 -5.39 -0.58 1.55
CA THR A 229 -4.96 -1.79 0.86
C THR A 229 -5.65 -1.94 -0.48
N THR A 230 -4.96 -2.56 -1.42
CA THR A 230 -5.52 -2.97 -2.71
C THR A 230 -4.93 -4.32 -3.09
N ASP A 231 -5.32 -4.83 -4.24
CA ASP A 231 -4.85 -6.10 -4.77
C ASP A 231 -4.68 -5.95 -6.28
N TYR A 232 -3.62 -6.54 -6.82
CA TYR A 232 -3.42 -6.62 -8.27
C TYR A 232 -4.31 -7.68 -8.91
N SER A 233 -4.60 -8.76 -8.17
CA SER A 233 -5.22 -9.93 -8.76
C SER A 233 -6.72 -9.78 -8.91
N SER A 234 -7.21 -10.02 -10.13
CA SER A 234 -8.34 -10.90 -10.26
C SER A 234 -7.92 -12.25 -9.64
N MET A 235 -8.21 -12.47 -8.36
CA MET A 235 -8.34 -13.82 -7.84
C MET A 235 -9.80 -14.21 -8.02
N PRO A 236 -10.24 -14.77 -9.17
CA PRO A 236 -11.43 -15.59 -9.13
C PRO A 236 -11.11 -16.80 -8.28
N ASP A 237 -12.03 -17.12 -7.39
CA ASP A 237 -12.08 -18.39 -6.69
C ASP A 237 -11.82 -19.54 -7.67
N ALA A 238 -10.99 -20.51 -7.28
CA ALA A 238 -10.78 -21.71 -8.09
C ALA A 238 -12.11 -22.47 -8.32
N GLU A 239 -13.07 -22.33 -7.39
CA GLU A 239 -14.46 -22.79 -7.55
C GLU A 239 -15.21 -22.04 -8.66
N PHE A 240 -15.02 -20.72 -8.78
CA PHE A 240 -15.65 -19.93 -9.84
C PHE A 240 -15.09 -20.29 -11.23
N LYS A 241 -13.79 -20.58 -11.32
CA LYS A 241 -13.12 -20.96 -12.58
C LYS A 241 -13.48 -22.36 -13.06
N SER A 242 -13.65 -23.33 -12.15
CA SER A 242 -14.00 -24.71 -12.53
C SER A 242 -15.44 -24.80 -13.05
N ALA A 243 -16.35 -23.98 -12.51
CA ALA A 243 -17.74 -23.93 -12.95
C ALA A 243 -17.94 -23.28 -14.34
N GLN A 244 -17.02 -22.41 -14.77
CA GLN A 244 -17.19 -21.60 -15.99
C GLN A 244 -16.18 -21.92 -17.12
N GLY A 245 -15.18 -22.79 -16.87
CA GLY A 245 -14.26 -23.28 -17.90
C GLY A 245 -13.29 -22.22 -18.46
N ILE A 246 -12.98 -21.18 -17.70
CA ILE A 246 -12.29 -20.00 -18.25
C ILE A 246 -10.77 -20.02 -18.08
N LYS A 247 -10.06 -19.74 -19.18
CA LYS A 247 -8.60 -19.68 -19.24
C LYS A 247 -8.05 -18.38 -18.64
N GLN A 248 -6.90 -18.53 -17.99
CA GLN A 248 -6.17 -17.54 -17.21
C GLN A 248 -5.52 -16.51 -18.14
N ASP A 249 -5.87 -15.22 -18.02
CA ASP A 249 -5.07 -14.02 -18.35
C ASP A 249 -5.98 -12.81 -18.66
N VAL A 250 -6.44 -12.06 -17.64
CA VAL A 250 -6.97 -10.70 -17.88
C VAL A 250 -6.86 -9.82 -16.62
N ASN A 251 -6.35 -8.59 -16.79
CA ASN A 251 -6.22 -7.55 -15.76
C ASN A 251 -7.59 -6.92 -15.43
N VAL A 252 -8.03 -6.97 -14.17
CA VAL A 252 -9.19 -6.18 -13.67
C VAL A 252 -8.65 -4.91 -13.01
N PRO A 253 -9.16 -3.71 -13.32
CA PRO A 253 -8.73 -2.49 -12.68
C PRO A 253 -9.39 -2.30 -11.28
N GLN A 254 -9.05 -3.16 -10.32
CA GLN A 254 -9.54 -3.09 -8.93
C GLN A 254 -8.96 -1.90 -8.17
N HIS A 255 -7.79 -1.42 -8.61
CA HIS A 255 -7.12 -0.27 -8.04
C HIS A 255 -7.76 1.07 -8.45
N VAL A 256 -8.84 1.13 -9.24
CA VAL A 256 -9.43 2.41 -9.68
C VAL A 256 -9.92 3.24 -8.51
N ALA A 257 -10.68 2.66 -7.58
CA ALA A 257 -11.13 3.40 -6.41
C ALA A 257 -9.97 3.70 -5.45
N ALA A 258 -9.05 2.75 -5.23
CA ALA A 258 -7.83 2.98 -4.48
C ALA A 258 -6.98 4.13 -5.05
N ASN A 259 -6.85 4.21 -6.37
CA ASN A 259 -6.14 5.27 -7.10
C ASN A 259 -6.89 6.59 -7.07
N LYS A 260 -8.24 6.59 -7.12
CA LYS A 260 -9.03 7.82 -6.90
C LYS A 260 -8.81 8.38 -5.49
N ILE A 261 -8.84 7.52 -4.47
CA ILE A 261 -8.55 7.90 -3.08
C ILE A 261 -7.12 8.43 -2.98
N LEU A 262 -6.15 7.69 -3.51
CA LEU A 262 -4.74 8.04 -3.44
C LEU A 262 -4.45 9.35 -4.18
N SER A 263 -4.94 9.51 -5.42
CA SER A 263 -4.78 10.74 -6.22
C SER A 263 -5.40 11.97 -5.54
N ALA A 264 -6.48 11.77 -4.77
CA ALA A 264 -7.09 12.86 -4.00
C ALA A 264 -6.21 13.29 -2.81
N ILE A 265 -5.42 12.38 -2.25
CA ILE A 265 -4.48 12.64 -1.16
C ILE A 265 -3.13 13.15 -1.70
N ARG A 266 -2.58 12.48 -2.71
CA ARG A 266 -1.27 12.68 -3.34
C ARG A 266 -1.35 12.30 -4.83
N GLN A 267 -1.40 13.31 -5.69
CA GLN A 267 -1.55 13.15 -7.15
C GLN A 267 -0.35 12.48 -7.83
N ASP A 268 0.81 12.49 -7.17
CA ASP A 268 2.02 11.84 -7.64
C ASP A 268 2.03 10.33 -7.38
N LEU A 269 1.06 9.76 -6.66
CA LEU A 269 1.09 8.35 -6.30
C LEU A 269 -0.07 7.58 -6.91
N HIS A 270 0.24 6.39 -7.44
CA HIS A 270 -0.76 5.45 -7.90
C HIS A 270 -0.29 4.00 -7.75
N PHE A 271 -1.25 3.10 -7.62
CA PHE A 271 -1.04 1.68 -7.84
C PHE A 271 -0.99 1.44 -9.35
N ASP A 272 0.09 0.80 -9.79
CA ASP A 272 0.36 0.43 -11.18
C ASP A 272 -0.51 -0.74 -11.61
N GLU A 273 -1.19 -0.59 -12.75
CA GLU A 273 -2.04 -1.63 -13.35
C GLU A 273 -1.24 -2.77 -13.97
N THR A 274 0.09 -2.67 -14.01
CA THR A 274 0.98 -3.75 -14.48
C THR A 274 1.45 -4.66 -13.36
N GLY A 275 1.20 -4.26 -12.08
CA GLY A 275 1.44 -5.07 -10.89
C GLY A 275 2.87 -5.56 -10.71
N CYS A 276 3.12 -6.20 -9.58
CA CYS A 276 4.15 -7.24 -9.58
C CYS A 276 3.42 -8.51 -10.04
N TYR A 277 3.78 -9.07 -11.20
CA TYR A 277 3.47 -10.47 -11.49
C TYR A 277 4.28 -11.29 -10.50
N CYS A 278 3.72 -11.45 -9.30
CA CYS A 278 4.25 -12.34 -8.31
C CYS A 278 3.94 -13.76 -8.78
N GLY A 279 4.64 -14.20 -9.84
CA GLY A 279 4.19 -15.21 -10.79
C GLY A 279 3.43 -16.35 -10.16
N CYS A 280 2.09 -16.30 -10.22
CA CYS A 280 1.12 -17.31 -9.78
C CYS A 280 1.42 -18.06 -8.46
N GLY A 281 2.30 -17.55 -7.61
CA GLY A 281 2.98 -18.30 -6.56
C GLY A 281 3.22 -17.42 -5.34
N VAL A 282 3.19 -18.06 -4.18
CA VAL A 282 3.47 -17.39 -2.90
C VAL A 282 4.91 -16.92 -2.90
N MET A 283 5.15 -15.63 -2.76
CA MET A 283 6.50 -15.11 -2.62
C MET A 283 6.65 -14.42 -1.27
N SER A 284 7.59 -14.91 -0.49
CA SER A 284 8.03 -14.21 0.71
C SER A 284 8.56 -12.84 0.32
N SER A 285 8.19 -11.83 1.10
CA SER A 285 8.82 -10.51 1.03
C SER A 285 10.34 -10.65 1.19
N THR A 286 11.07 -10.02 0.28
CA THR A 286 12.52 -10.13 0.20
C THR A 286 13.23 -8.89 0.72
N ASN A 287 12.50 -7.79 0.92
CA ASN A 287 13.05 -6.52 1.34
C ASN A 287 12.21 -5.93 2.47
N TYR A 288 12.82 -5.75 3.63
CA TYR A 288 12.23 -5.06 4.77
C TYR A 288 13.06 -3.82 5.11
N ALA A 289 12.39 -2.69 5.32
CA ALA A 289 13.06 -1.52 5.84
C ALA A 289 13.50 -1.75 7.30
N LYS A 290 14.66 -1.20 7.68
CA LYS A 290 15.12 -1.19 9.07
C LYS A 290 14.41 -0.12 9.90
N VAL A 291 13.08 -0.19 9.96
CA VAL A 291 12.22 0.76 10.68
C VAL A 291 11.30 0.03 11.66
N PRO A 292 10.88 0.67 12.77
CA PRO A 292 10.07 0.02 13.81
C PRO A 292 8.79 -0.66 13.29
N LEU A 293 8.20 -0.10 12.24
CA LEU A 293 6.94 -0.57 11.65
C LEU A 293 7.02 -1.99 11.08
N VAL A 294 8.19 -2.43 10.64
CA VAL A 294 8.39 -3.76 10.03
C VAL A 294 9.54 -4.56 10.64
N ASN A 295 10.28 -3.99 11.59
CA ASN A 295 11.40 -4.66 12.25
C ASN A 295 10.94 -5.93 12.98
N GLY A 296 11.52 -7.10 12.68
CA GLY A 296 11.12 -8.38 13.26
C GLY A 296 9.81 -8.94 12.73
N ILE A 297 9.30 -8.41 11.62
CA ILE A 297 8.31 -9.13 10.80
C ILE A 297 9.12 -9.98 9.83
N GLU A 298 8.97 -11.28 9.90
CA GLU A 298 9.61 -12.25 9.00
C GLU A 298 8.53 -13.12 8.36
N GLY A 299 8.76 -13.59 7.14
CA GLY A 299 7.81 -14.47 6.45
C GLY A 299 6.49 -13.80 6.06
N PHE A 300 6.44 -12.47 5.92
CA PHE A 300 5.29 -11.79 5.31
C PHE A 300 5.23 -12.16 3.82
N GLU A 301 4.14 -12.79 3.38
CA GLU A 301 4.01 -13.33 2.02
C GLU A 301 3.13 -12.45 1.15
N PHE A 302 3.64 -12.11 -0.05
CA PHE A 302 2.90 -11.43 -1.10
C PHE A 302 2.53 -12.44 -2.19
N ARG A 303 1.34 -12.32 -2.75
CA ARG A 303 0.87 -13.15 -3.87
C ARG A 303 0.31 -12.34 -5.02
N ALA A 304 -0.24 -11.18 -4.73
CA ALA A 304 -0.95 -10.37 -5.70
C ALA A 304 -0.72 -8.89 -5.45
N ALA A 305 0.54 -8.53 -5.24
CA ALA A 305 0.89 -7.18 -4.89
C ALA A 305 0.82 -6.24 -6.10
N ALA A 306 -0.09 -5.27 -6.03
CA ALA A 306 -0.06 -4.08 -6.87
C ALA A 306 1.22 -3.30 -6.56
N ARG A 307 1.96 -2.96 -7.60
CA ARG A 307 3.16 -2.15 -7.49
C ARG A 307 2.74 -0.70 -7.21
N ILE A 308 3.47 -0.02 -6.33
CA ILE A 308 3.22 1.40 -6.04
C ILE A 308 4.23 2.25 -6.81
N ILE A 309 3.74 3.18 -7.63
CA ILE A 309 4.57 4.00 -8.53
C ILE A 309 4.20 5.49 -8.47
N CYS A 310 5.06 6.26 -9.11
CA CYS A 310 4.81 7.59 -9.64
C CYS A 310 5.09 7.56 -11.15
#